data_AF-A0A4U8Q7S3-F1
#
_entry.id   AF-A0A4U8Q7S3-F1
#
_cell.length_a   1.000
_cell.length_b   1.000
_cell.length_c   1.000
_cell.angle_alpha   90.00
_cell.angle_beta   90.00
_cell.angle_gamma   90.00
#
_symmetry.space_group_name_H-M   'P 1'
#
loop_
_entity.id
_entity.type
_entity.pdbx_description
1 polymer ?
#
loop_
_entity_poly.entity_id
_entity_poly.type
_entity_poly.pdbx_seq_one_letter_code
_entity_poly.pdbx_strand_id
1 'polypeptide(L)'
;MWKYDFKVPDQKKYRVIVHTDCKNEADDQFAVAHHLMTPKFDVMGIIAGHFCKNPQEYGEENTAKASFDEVKKVLGLMGVEDEYPVLLGAPHSLEDGETPIESEGARFIIDEALKEDPRPLFVVCQGAITDLASALLMKTEIAERMTVIWIGGGVWPKGGFEFNLMMDVKAANLVFCSKVPLWQVPMDVYKQIAVSLAELQYRVKPCGEIGRYLFDQMVEFNNKLADFAPWPHGETWGLGDQATVTLLLDELEKMNYDLKPAPAIADDMTYIHEQNNRDIRVYHTLDARMTMEDFYAKLAINFGSRTV
;
A
#
# COMPACT_ATOMS: atom_id res chain seq x y z
N MET A 1 -3.04 -12.00 19.15
CA MET A 1 -4.25 -11.14 19.20
C MET A 1 -3.92 -9.80 19.87
N TRP A 2 -4.43 -8.69 19.32
CA TRP A 2 -4.08 -7.31 19.70
C TRP A 2 -4.64 -6.87 21.07
N LYS A 3 -3.94 -5.94 21.73
CA LYS A 3 -4.12 -5.57 23.15
C LYS A 3 -5.03 -4.35 23.36
N TYR A 4 -6.17 -4.29 22.67
CA TYR A 4 -7.12 -3.17 22.80
C TYR A 4 -8.19 -3.41 23.86
N ASP A 5 -8.52 -2.35 24.61
CA ASP A 5 -9.63 -2.35 25.58
C ASP A 5 -11.00 -2.00 24.95
N PHE A 6 -11.06 -1.95 23.62
CA PHE A 6 -12.29 -1.74 22.86
C PHE A 6 -12.46 -2.83 21.79
N LYS A 7 -13.69 -2.96 21.26
CA LYS A 7 -14.01 -3.87 20.17
C LYS A 7 -14.68 -3.11 19.03
N VAL A 8 -14.32 -3.46 17.80
CA VAL A 8 -15.03 -3.01 16.60
C VAL A 8 -16.09 -4.06 16.26
N PRO A 9 -17.39 -3.71 16.20
CA PRO A 9 -18.43 -4.63 15.77
C PRO A 9 -18.20 -5.12 14.34
N ASP A 10 -18.54 -6.38 14.03
CA ASP A 10 -18.22 -6.99 12.74
C ASP A 10 -18.86 -6.25 11.54
N GLN A 11 -20.05 -5.68 11.71
CA GLN A 11 -20.72 -4.86 10.70
C GLN A 11 -20.04 -3.50 10.43
N LYS A 12 -19.05 -3.13 11.25
CA LYS A 12 -18.21 -1.94 11.07
C LYS A 12 -16.81 -2.28 10.56
N LYS A 13 -16.49 -3.57 10.39
CA LYS A 13 -15.22 -4.03 9.85
C LYS A 13 -15.23 -4.07 8.32
N TYR A 14 -14.04 -3.94 7.76
CA TYR A 14 -13.78 -4.11 6.34
C TYR A 14 -12.92 -5.33 6.11
N ARG A 15 -13.21 -6.06 5.02
CA ARG A 15 -12.27 -7.06 4.51
C ARG A 15 -11.19 -6.31 3.74
N VAL A 16 -9.93 -6.61 4.01
CA VAL A 16 -8.80 -5.90 3.40
C VAL A 16 -7.79 -6.89 2.84
N ILE A 17 -7.40 -6.72 1.59
CA ILE A 17 -6.20 -7.33 1.00
C ILE A 17 -5.14 -6.24 0.94
N VAL A 18 -3.97 -6.51 1.53
CA VAL A 18 -2.83 -5.61 1.48
C VAL A 18 -1.92 -6.07 0.34
N HIS A 19 -1.71 -5.23 -0.67
CA HIS A 19 -0.77 -5.46 -1.75
C HIS A 19 0.40 -4.48 -1.57
N THR A 20 1.60 -5.02 -1.40
CA THR A 20 2.78 -4.28 -0.95
C THR A 20 4.04 -4.75 -1.68
N ASP A 21 4.92 -3.82 -2.02
CA ASP A 21 6.25 -4.08 -2.54
C ASP A 21 7.31 -3.87 -1.44
N CYS A 22 6.96 -4.26 -0.20
CA CYS A 22 7.86 -4.42 0.95
C CYS A 22 9.30 -4.70 0.51
N LYS A 23 10.26 -4.00 1.11
CA LYS A 23 11.69 -4.07 0.75
C LYS A 23 12.11 -3.31 -0.52
N ASN A 24 11.19 -2.75 -1.29
CA ASN A 24 11.54 -1.75 -2.29
C ASN A 24 12.15 -0.51 -1.61
N GLU A 25 11.43 0.08 -0.67
CA GLU A 25 11.94 1.14 0.21
C GLU A 25 11.85 0.71 1.68
N ALA A 26 11.48 1.64 2.56
CA ALA A 26 11.47 1.44 4.01
C ALA A 26 10.11 1.76 4.66
N ASP A 27 9.08 2.19 3.92
CA ASP A 27 7.80 2.62 4.48
C ASP A 27 6.69 1.55 4.46
N ASP A 28 6.64 0.66 3.47
CA ASP A 28 5.69 -0.45 3.39
C ASP A 28 5.57 -1.24 4.70
N GLN A 29 6.71 -1.55 5.34
CA GLN A 29 6.74 -2.35 6.57
C GLN A 29 5.95 -1.68 7.70
N PHE A 30 5.97 -0.34 7.75
CA PHE A 30 5.20 0.42 8.72
C PHE A 30 3.69 0.32 8.41
N ALA A 31 3.32 0.39 7.13
CA ALA A 31 1.93 0.31 6.72
C ALA A 31 1.35 -1.10 6.88
N VAL A 32 2.11 -2.16 6.56
CA VAL A 32 1.75 -3.56 6.85
C VAL A 32 1.51 -3.74 8.34
N ALA A 33 2.45 -3.31 9.19
CA ALA A 33 2.27 -3.38 10.64
C ALA A 33 1.02 -2.63 11.11
N HIS A 34 0.74 -1.47 10.53
CA HIS A 34 -0.43 -0.66 10.86
C HIS A 34 -1.75 -1.32 10.44
N HIS A 35 -1.83 -1.90 9.23
CA HIS A 35 -2.99 -2.67 8.77
C HIS A 35 -3.31 -3.80 9.73
N LEU A 36 -2.30 -4.62 10.05
CA LEU A 36 -2.45 -5.77 10.92
C LEU A 36 -2.94 -5.38 12.31
N MET A 37 -2.40 -4.31 12.88
CA MET A 37 -2.81 -3.80 14.19
C MET A 37 -4.19 -3.12 14.19
N THR A 38 -4.84 -2.89 13.05
CA THR A 38 -6.08 -2.11 12.98
C THR A 38 -7.33 -2.99 13.17
N PRO A 39 -8.06 -2.89 14.29
CA PRO A 39 -9.16 -3.82 14.60
C PRO A 39 -10.41 -3.63 13.73
N LYS A 40 -10.49 -2.52 12.96
CA LYS A 40 -11.51 -2.31 11.94
C LYS A 40 -11.24 -3.17 10.70
N PHE A 41 -10.01 -3.64 10.49
CA PHE A 41 -9.64 -4.41 9.32
C PHE A 41 -9.62 -5.90 9.67
N ASP A 42 -10.34 -6.65 8.85
CA ASP A 42 -10.21 -8.08 8.74
C ASP A 42 -9.26 -8.32 7.55
N VAL A 43 -7.97 -8.45 7.84
CA VAL A 43 -6.94 -8.61 6.80
C VAL A 43 -7.02 -10.04 6.28
N MET A 44 -7.45 -10.20 5.04
CA MET A 44 -7.65 -11.50 4.40
C MET A 44 -6.33 -12.15 4.00
N GLY A 45 -5.37 -11.34 3.57
CA GLY A 45 -4.06 -11.77 3.14
C GLY A 45 -3.19 -10.60 2.68
N ILE A 46 -1.91 -10.89 2.51
CA ILE A 46 -0.90 -9.93 2.07
C ILE A 46 -0.26 -10.45 0.78
N ILE A 47 -0.30 -9.65 -0.27
CA ILE A 47 0.28 -9.97 -1.58
C ILE A 47 1.60 -9.19 -1.71
N ALA A 48 2.68 -9.93 -1.93
CA ALA A 48 4.00 -9.37 -2.17
C ALA A 48 4.17 -9.02 -3.66
N GLY A 49 4.02 -7.74 -3.99
CA GLY A 49 4.20 -7.18 -5.32
C GLY A 49 5.67 -7.00 -5.71
N HIS A 50 5.92 -6.84 -7.00
CA HIS A 50 7.25 -6.58 -7.54
C HIS A 50 7.59 -5.09 -7.55
N PHE A 51 8.89 -4.82 -7.67
CA PHE A 51 9.48 -3.52 -7.96
C PHE A 51 10.54 -3.68 -9.06
N CYS A 52 10.21 -4.46 -10.09
CA CYS A 52 11.16 -5.07 -11.02
C CYS A 52 12.00 -4.07 -11.84
N LYS A 53 11.51 -2.83 -12.05
CA LYS A 53 12.23 -1.78 -12.79
C LYS A 53 13.22 -1.01 -11.93
N ASN A 54 13.25 -1.24 -10.62
CA ASN A 54 14.31 -0.79 -9.71
C ASN A 54 14.78 -1.96 -8.83
N PRO A 55 15.40 -2.99 -9.41
CA PRO A 55 15.57 -4.28 -8.74
C PRO A 55 16.59 -4.30 -7.60
N GLN A 56 17.36 -3.22 -7.42
CA GLN A 56 18.45 -3.14 -6.46
C GLN A 56 19.38 -4.37 -6.53
N GLU A 57 19.76 -4.95 -5.40
CA GLU A 57 20.56 -6.18 -5.33
C GLU A 57 19.79 -7.48 -5.68
N TYR A 58 18.47 -7.44 -5.86
CA TYR A 58 17.65 -8.66 -6.01
C TYR A 58 17.60 -9.19 -7.44
N GLY A 59 17.78 -8.31 -8.44
CA GLY A 59 17.55 -8.62 -9.85
C GLY A 59 16.06 -8.58 -10.22
N GLU A 60 15.78 -8.31 -11.50
CA GLU A 60 14.44 -7.97 -12.01
C GLU A 60 13.38 -9.03 -11.64
N GLU A 61 13.73 -10.31 -11.73
CA GLU A 61 12.83 -11.45 -11.50
C GLU A 61 12.60 -11.82 -10.03
N ASN A 62 13.37 -11.25 -9.08
CA ASN A 62 13.32 -11.67 -7.67
C ASN A 62 12.76 -10.61 -6.73
N THR A 63 12.36 -9.44 -7.24
CA THR A 63 11.87 -8.34 -6.39
C THR A 63 10.59 -8.71 -5.62
N ALA A 64 9.62 -9.38 -6.27
CA ALA A 64 8.44 -9.91 -5.59
C ALA A 64 8.79 -10.93 -4.49
N LYS A 65 9.83 -11.76 -4.70
CA LYS A 65 10.31 -12.70 -3.70
C LYS A 65 10.99 -11.99 -2.52
N ALA A 66 11.73 -10.92 -2.77
CA ALA A 66 12.29 -10.07 -1.72
C ALA A 66 11.20 -9.43 -0.87
N SER A 67 10.12 -8.95 -1.50
CA SER A 67 8.92 -8.45 -0.79
C SER A 67 8.25 -9.54 0.04
N PHE A 68 8.09 -10.74 -0.53
CA PHE A 68 7.51 -11.87 0.18
C PHE A 68 8.28 -12.22 1.46
N ASP A 69 9.61 -12.30 1.37
CA ASP A 69 10.47 -12.61 2.49
C ASP A 69 10.45 -11.52 3.56
N GLU A 70 10.38 -10.26 3.13
CA GLU A 70 10.29 -9.11 4.04
C GLU A 70 8.94 -9.07 4.77
N VAL A 71 7.82 -9.33 4.08
CA VAL A 71 6.51 -9.46 4.72
C VAL A 71 6.55 -10.57 5.77
N LYS A 72 7.07 -11.76 5.41
CA LYS A 72 7.22 -12.88 6.37
C LYS A 72 8.04 -12.49 7.60
N LYS A 73 9.13 -11.73 7.40
CA LYS A 73 9.96 -11.20 8.51
C LYS A 73 9.18 -10.23 9.39
N VAL A 74 8.45 -9.27 8.81
CA VAL A 74 7.62 -8.31 9.56
C VAL A 74 6.58 -9.06 10.41
N LEU A 75 5.88 -10.05 9.83
CA LEU A 75 4.91 -10.86 10.56
C LEU A 75 5.55 -11.63 11.71
N GLY A 76 6.72 -12.24 11.51
CA GLY A 76 7.46 -12.95 12.56
C GLY A 76 7.91 -12.02 13.70
N LEU A 77 8.38 -10.81 13.38
CA LEU A 77 8.74 -9.80 14.39
C LEU A 77 7.52 -9.29 15.17
N MET A 78 6.33 -9.40 14.58
CA MET A 78 5.05 -9.08 15.22
C MET A 78 4.43 -10.28 15.96
N GLY A 79 4.97 -11.50 15.78
CA GLY A 79 4.46 -12.75 16.36
C GLY A 79 3.11 -13.19 15.79
N VAL A 80 2.89 -12.97 14.49
CA VAL A 80 1.64 -13.30 13.75
C VAL A 80 1.90 -13.99 12.41
N GLU A 81 3.04 -14.67 12.27
CA GLU A 81 3.51 -15.34 11.04
C GLU A 81 2.58 -16.43 10.48
N ASP A 82 1.78 -17.03 11.35
CA ASP A 82 0.83 -18.10 11.00
C ASP A 82 -0.63 -17.62 10.91
N GLU A 83 -0.89 -16.34 11.20
CA GLU A 83 -2.25 -15.78 11.28
C GLU A 83 -2.76 -15.27 9.93
N TYR A 84 -1.85 -14.90 9.01
CA TYR A 84 -2.19 -14.26 7.73
C TYR A 84 -1.49 -14.97 6.57
N PRO A 85 -2.21 -15.30 5.48
CA PRO A 85 -1.56 -15.80 4.28
C PRO A 85 -0.72 -14.68 3.66
N VAL A 86 0.48 -15.06 3.23
CA VAL A 86 1.37 -14.21 2.41
C VAL A 86 1.48 -14.88 1.06
N LEU A 87 1.17 -14.16 0.00
CA LEU A 87 1.02 -14.66 -1.36
C LEU A 87 2.09 -14.04 -2.24
N LEU A 88 2.73 -14.84 -3.08
CA LEU A 88 3.70 -14.32 -4.05
C LEU A 88 2.96 -13.68 -5.24
N GLY A 89 3.22 -12.39 -5.47
CA GLY A 89 2.68 -11.65 -6.60
C GLY A 89 3.38 -11.95 -7.92
N ALA A 90 2.98 -11.23 -8.96
CA ALA A 90 3.62 -11.29 -10.27
C ALA A 90 5.11 -10.90 -10.16
N PRO A 91 6.02 -11.59 -10.87
CA PRO A 91 7.46 -11.33 -10.76
C PRO A 91 7.90 -10.03 -11.45
N HIS A 92 7.15 -9.55 -12.43
CA HIS A 92 7.47 -8.39 -13.24
C HIS A 92 6.20 -7.68 -13.75
N SER A 93 6.36 -6.52 -14.38
CA SER A 93 5.28 -5.75 -15.01
C SER A 93 4.62 -6.48 -16.19
N LEU A 94 3.40 -6.08 -16.56
CA LEU A 94 2.71 -6.60 -17.73
C LEU A 94 3.47 -6.34 -19.03
N GLU A 95 3.46 -7.32 -19.93
CA GLU A 95 4.02 -7.21 -21.28
C GLU A 95 3.20 -6.24 -22.14
N ASP A 96 1.87 -6.35 -22.06
CA ASP A 96 0.89 -5.54 -22.79
C ASP A 96 -0.35 -5.25 -21.90
N GLY A 97 -1.40 -4.64 -22.47
CA GLY A 97 -2.62 -4.28 -21.75
C GLY A 97 -3.72 -5.35 -21.76
N GLU A 98 -3.45 -6.54 -22.28
CA GLU A 98 -4.47 -7.57 -22.57
C GLU A 98 -4.11 -8.94 -21.97
N THR A 99 -2.82 -9.21 -21.77
CA THR A 99 -2.28 -10.48 -21.33
C THR A 99 -2.02 -10.46 -19.82
N PRO A 100 -2.80 -11.20 -19.01
CA PRO A 100 -2.57 -11.25 -17.56
C PRO A 100 -1.33 -12.07 -17.21
N ILE A 101 -0.69 -11.71 -16.10
CA ILE A 101 0.26 -12.58 -15.40
C ILE A 101 -0.51 -13.28 -14.28
N GLU A 102 -0.66 -14.60 -14.41
CA GLU A 102 -1.28 -15.40 -13.37
C GLU A 102 -0.30 -15.64 -12.21
N SER A 103 -0.63 -15.10 -11.04
CA SER A 103 0.15 -15.22 -9.79
C SER A 103 -0.74 -15.72 -8.65
N GLU A 104 -0.13 -16.08 -7.51
CA GLU A 104 -0.90 -16.38 -6.29
C GLU A 104 -1.69 -15.15 -5.85
N GLY A 105 -1.08 -13.96 -5.95
CA GLY A 105 -1.73 -12.68 -5.65
C GLY A 105 -2.98 -12.41 -6.50
N ALA A 106 -2.87 -12.55 -7.82
CA ALA A 106 -3.99 -12.30 -8.74
C ALA A 106 -5.15 -13.28 -8.49
N ARG A 107 -4.85 -14.58 -8.30
CA ARG A 107 -5.85 -15.59 -7.93
C ARG A 107 -6.51 -15.28 -6.59
N PHE A 108 -5.72 -14.86 -5.59
CA PHE A 108 -6.25 -14.53 -4.27
C PHE A 108 -7.22 -13.34 -4.30
N ILE A 109 -6.92 -12.29 -5.09
CA ILE A 109 -7.85 -11.17 -5.31
C ILE A 109 -9.18 -11.67 -5.89
N ILE A 110 -9.12 -12.54 -6.90
CA ILE A 110 -10.33 -13.13 -7.51
C ILE A 110 -11.14 -13.92 -6.49
N ASP A 111 -10.47 -14.83 -5.76
CA ASP A 111 -11.12 -15.71 -4.80
C ASP A 111 -11.80 -14.92 -3.68
N GLU A 112 -11.11 -13.92 -3.10
CA GLU A 112 -11.69 -13.06 -2.07
C GLU A 112 -12.85 -12.20 -2.61
N ALA A 113 -12.73 -11.66 -3.82
CA ALA A 113 -13.80 -10.85 -4.41
C ALA A 113 -15.05 -11.67 -4.72
N LEU A 114 -14.92 -12.96 -5.05
CA LEU A 114 -16.05 -13.85 -5.34
C LEU A 114 -16.69 -14.47 -4.10
N LYS A 115 -16.08 -14.34 -2.91
CA LYS A 115 -16.70 -14.77 -1.65
C LYS A 115 -17.95 -13.96 -1.34
N GLU A 116 -19.01 -14.66 -0.98
CA GLU A 116 -20.25 -14.06 -0.49
C GLU A 116 -20.06 -13.61 0.97
N ASP A 117 -19.78 -12.33 1.14
CA ASP A 117 -19.68 -11.65 2.45
C ASP A 117 -20.36 -10.28 2.35
N PRO A 118 -21.24 -9.90 3.29
CA PRO A 118 -21.92 -8.60 3.25
C PRO A 118 -21.00 -7.41 3.55
N ARG A 119 -19.79 -7.64 4.08
CA ARG A 119 -18.82 -6.58 4.37
C ARG A 119 -18.09 -6.19 3.09
N PRO A 120 -17.81 -4.90 2.86
CA PRO A 120 -17.07 -4.48 1.67
C PRO A 120 -15.63 -5.00 1.69
N LEU A 121 -15.14 -5.35 0.51
CA LEU A 121 -13.75 -5.72 0.26
C LEU A 121 -12.97 -4.52 -0.27
N PHE A 122 -11.84 -4.23 0.37
CA PHE A 122 -10.86 -3.26 -0.10
C PHE A 122 -9.57 -3.97 -0.49
N VAL A 123 -9.05 -3.62 -1.68
CA VAL A 123 -7.69 -3.99 -2.09
C VAL A 123 -6.86 -2.73 -2.00
N VAL A 124 -5.89 -2.70 -1.08
CA VAL A 124 -5.04 -1.54 -0.86
C VAL A 124 -3.67 -1.81 -1.43
N CYS A 125 -3.23 -0.98 -2.37
CA CYS A 125 -2.03 -1.18 -3.16
C CYS A 125 -1.00 -0.11 -2.83
N GLN A 126 0.15 -0.55 -2.34
CA GLN A 126 1.28 0.27 -1.88
C GLN A 126 2.43 0.31 -2.90
N GLY A 127 2.31 -0.48 -3.99
CA GLY A 127 3.31 -0.57 -5.05
C GLY A 127 2.71 -0.69 -6.45
N ALA A 128 3.37 -1.49 -7.30
CA ALA A 128 2.91 -1.82 -8.64
C ALA A 128 1.58 -2.58 -8.62
N ILE A 129 0.59 -2.15 -9.41
CA ILE A 129 -0.76 -2.75 -9.43
C ILE A 129 -0.93 -3.89 -10.44
N THR A 130 0.16 -4.60 -10.76
CA THR A 130 0.18 -5.68 -11.75
C THR A 130 -0.74 -6.84 -11.37
N ASP A 131 -0.70 -7.33 -10.12
CA ASP A 131 -1.58 -8.41 -9.67
C ASP A 131 -3.07 -8.05 -9.74
N LEU A 132 -3.40 -6.80 -9.41
CA LEU A 132 -4.76 -6.27 -9.54
C LEU A 132 -5.20 -6.21 -11.00
N ALA A 133 -4.36 -5.71 -11.89
CA ALA A 133 -4.66 -5.64 -13.32
C ALA A 133 -4.83 -7.04 -13.93
N SER A 134 -3.93 -7.99 -13.58
CA SER A 134 -4.05 -9.39 -13.95
C SER A 134 -5.35 -10.02 -13.46
N ALA A 135 -5.73 -9.79 -12.20
CA ALA A 135 -6.98 -10.29 -11.64
C ALA A 135 -8.21 -9.78 -12.42
N LEU A 136 -8.22 -8.49 -12.77
CA LEU A 136 -9.29 -7.88 -13.56
C LEU A 136 -9.35 -8.41 -15.00
N LEU A 137 -8.20 -8.68 -15.62
CA LEU A 137 -8.12 -9.33 -16.94
C LEU A 137 -8.64 -10.76 -16.91
N MET A 138 -8.22 -11.54 -15.92
CA MET A 138 -8.65 -12.93 -15.74
C MET A 138 -10.15 -13.03 -15.42
N LYS A 139 -10.71 -12.05 -14.70
CA LYS A 139 -12.08 -12.13 -14.18
C LYS A 139 -12.72 -10.75 -14.03
N THR A 140 -13.19 -10.15 -15.12
CA THR A 140 -13.71 -8.77 -15.15
C THR A 140 -14.87 -8.48 -14.19
N GLU A 141 -15.68 -9.48 -13.83
CA GLU A 141 -16.84 -9.30 -12.93
C GLU A 141 -16.46 -8.94 -11.48
N ILE A 142 -15.21 -9.16 -11.06
CA ILE A 142 -14.74 -8.80 -9.71
C ILE A 142 -14.64 -7.28 -9.52
N ALA A 143 -14.60 -6.51 -10.62
CA ALA A 143 -14.53 -5.05 -10.58
C ALA A 143 -15.69 -4.42 -9.79
N GLU A 144 -16.86 -5.05 -9.79
CA GLU A 144 -18.05 -4.56 -9.09
C GLU A 144 -18.15 -5.08 -7.64
N ARG A 145 -17.18 -5.89 -7.18
CA ARG A 145 -17.20 -6.58 -5.89
C ARG A 145 -16.17 -6.06 -4.87
N MET A 146 -15.36 -5.07 -5.24
CA MET A 146 -14.32 -4.51 -4.39
C MET A 146 -14.10 -3.02 -4.65
N THR A 147 -13.40 -2.34 -3.74
CA THR A 147 -12.87 -0.99 -3.94
C THR A 147 -11.35 -1.02 -3.83
N VAL A 148 -10.66 -0.33 -4.73
CA VAL A 148 -9.20 -0.25 -4.76
C VAL A 148 -8.74 1.08 -4.20
N ILE A 149 -7.77 1.05 -3.30
CA ILE A 149 -6.99 2.23 -2.89
C ILE A 149 -5.59 2.05 -3.45
N TRP A 150 -5.09 3.04 -4.20
CA TRP A 150 -3.75 2.98 -4.76
C TRP A 150 -2.94 4.21 -4.37
N ILE A 151 -1.81 3.94 -3.72
CA ILE A 151 -0.74 4.92 -3.47
C ILE A 151 0.10 4.97 -4.74
N GLY A 152 -0.17 5.95 -5.60
CA GLY A 152 0.51 6.01 -6.88
C GLY A 152 -0.07 6.99 -7.88
N GLY A 153 0.74 7.26 -8.90
CA GLY A 153 0.51 8.26 -9.92
C GLY A 153 1.00 9.66 -9.55
N GLY A 154 1.48 10.37 -10.57
CA GLY A 154 2.00 11.73 -10.44
C GLY A 154 0.94 12.76 -10.04
N VAL A 155 1.43 13.97 -9.75
CA VAL A 155 0.64 15.10 -9.23
C VAL A 155 -0.49 15.49 -10.18
N TRP A 156 -1.72 15.53 -9.67
CA TRP A 156 -2.88 15.97 -10.44
C TRP A 156 -2.83 17.47 -10.75
N PRO A 157 -3.26 17.96 -11.94
CA PRO A 157 -3.78 17.21 -13.08
C PRO A 157 -2.69 16.75 -14.07
N LYS A 158 -1.43 17.09 -13.85
CA LYS A 158 -0.38 16.92 -14.88
C LYS A 158 0.07 15.45 -15.02
N GLY A 159 0.08 14.70 -13.93
CA GLY A 159 0.81 13.44 -13.85
C GLY A 159 2.32 13.70 -13.80
N GLY A 160 3.09 12.76 -14.35
CA GLY A 160 4.55 12.77 -14.36
C GLY A 160 5.14 11.65 -13.53
N PHE A 161 6.46 11.71 -13.33
CA PHE A 161 7.20 10.68 -12.61
C PHE A 161 6.60 10.37 -11.24
N GLU A 162 6.29 9.10 -11.03
CA GLU A 162 5.91 8.53 -9.75
C GLU A 162 6.36 7.06 -9.73
N PHE A 163 6.91 6.61 -8.60
CA PHE A 163 7.65 5.37 -8.51
C PHE A 163 6.75 4.13 -8.71
N ASN A 164 5.60 4.07 -8.06
CA ASN A 164 4.70 2.92 -8.19
C ASN A 164 4.09 2.82 -9.59
N LEU A 165 3.76 3.95 -10.20
CA LEU A 165 3.29 4.04 -11.58
C LEU A 165 4.37 3.59 -12.57
N MET A 166 5.63 3.99 -12.37
CA MET A 166 6.70 3.63 -13.30
C MET A 166 6.89 2.11 -13.39
N MET A 167 6.64 1.39 -12.29
CA MET A 167 6.75 -0.07 -12.25
C MET A 167 5.81 -0.73 -13.25
N ASP A 168 4.58 -0.24 -13.41
CA ASP A 168 3.65 -0.80 -14.40
C ASP A 168 2.59 0.19 -14.90
N VAL A 169 2.97 1.04 -15.85
CA VAL A 169 2.07 1.98 -16.54
C VAL A 169 0.94 1.25 -17.29
N LYS A 170 1.16 0.02 -17.75
CA LYS A 170 0.14 -0.74 -18.50
C LYS A 170 -0.95 -1.23 -17.56
N ALA A 171 -0.56 -1.79 -16.41
CA ALA A 171 -1.49 -2.15 -15.35
C ALA A 171 -2.29 -0.92 -14.86
N ALA A 172 -1.63 0.23 -14.70
CA ALA A 172 -2.32 1.46 -14.32
C ALA A 172 -3.35 1.91 -15.34
N ASN A 173 -3.00 1.96 -16.63
CA ASN A 173 -3.95 2.26 -17.71
C ASN A 173 -5.14 1.30 -17.71
N LEU A 174 -4.89 0.00 -17.52
CA LEU A 174 -5.95 -1.00 -17.45
C LEU A 174 -6.91 -0.75 -16.28
N VAL A 175 -6.37 -0.52 -15.08
CA VAL A 175 -7.18 -0.28 -13.87
C VAL A 175 -7.98 1.01 -13.99
N PHE A 176 -7.40 2.08 -14.56
CA PHE A 176 -8.07 3.36 -14.81
C PHE A 176 -9.23 3.21 -15.81
N CYS A 177 -9.08 2.36 -16.84
CA CYS A 177 -10.12 2.05 -17.82
C CYS A 177 -11.16 1.02 -17.32
N SER A 178 -10.82 0.24 -16.28
CA SER A 178 -11.72 -0.78 -15.74
C SER A 178 -12.92 -0.18 -14.99
N LYS A 179 -13.89 -1.02 -14.59
CA LYS A 179 -15.06 -0.59 -13.79
C LYS A 179 -14.79 -0.50 -12.29
N VAL A 180 -13.62 -0.90 -11.79
CA VAL A 180 -13.41 -1.03 -10.35
C VAL A 180 -13.40 0.33 -9.66
N PRO A 181 -14.18 0.58 -8.60
CA PRO A 181 -14.04 1.80 -7.82
C PRO A 181 -12.59 2.00 -7.39
N LEU A 182 -11.98 3.11 -7.81
CA LEU A 182 -10.57 3.42 -7.56
C LEU A 182 -10.44 4.73 -6.79
N TRP A 183 -9.67 4.66 -5.71
CA TRP A 183 -9.25 5.77 -4.88
C TRP A 183 -7.75 5.98 -5.09
N GLN A 184 -7.41 6.98 -5.89
CA GLN A 184 -6.04 7.36 -6.14
C GLN A 184 -5.57 8.32 -5.06
N VAL A 185 -4.39 8.04 -4.50
CA VAL A 185 -3.63 8.94 -3.64
C VAL A 185 -2.37 9.35 -4.40
N PRO A 186 -2.33 10.55 -5.01
CA PRO A 186 -1.19 10.99 -5.81
C PRO A 186 0.05 11.30 -4.96
N MET A 187 1.21 11.39 -5.63
CA MET A 187 2.52 11.63 -5.00
C MET A 187 2.57 12.80 -4.01
N ASP A 188 2.05 13.97 -4.39
CA ASP A 188 2.03 15.14 -3.53
C ASP A 188 1.16 14.98 -2.28
N VAL A 189 0.22 14.03 -2.31
CA VAL A 189 -0.72 13.77 -1.24
C VAL A 189 -0.16 12.75 -0.26
N TYR A 190 0.32 11.59 -0.72
CA TYR A 190 0.89 10.61 0.20
C TYR A 190 2.20 11.11 0.84
N LYS A 191 2.96 11.99 0.16
CA LYS A 191 4.14 12.63 0.75
C LYS A 191 3.82 13.64 1.88
N GLN A 192 2.54 13.96 2.13
CA GLN A 192 2.14 14.75 3.31
C GLN A 192 2.35 13.99 4.63
N ILE A 193 2.45 12.66 4.59
CA ILE A 193 2.75 11.82 5.75
C ILE A 193 4.27 11.84 6.00
N ALA A 194 4.77 12.99 6.46
CA ALA A 194 6.18 13.18 6.77
C ALA A 194 6.50 12.81 8.23
N VAL A 195 7.68 12.23 8.44
CA VAL A 195 8.24 11.88 9.75
C VAL A 195 9.71 12.23 9.81
N SER A 196 10.24 12.42 11.02
CA SER A 196 11.69 12.56 11.24
C SER A 196 12.29 11.29 11.83
N LEU A 197 13.58 11.03 11.55
CA LEU A 197 14.30 9.94 12.20
C LEU A 197 14.32 10.09 13.74
N ALA A 198 14.35 11.32 14.26
CA ALA A 198 14.26 11.60 15.69
C ALA A 198 12.91 11.15 16.28
N GLU A 199 11.81 11.42 15.57
CA GLU A 199 10.47 10.97 15.96
C GLU A 199 10.37 9.44 15.97
N LEU A 200 10.86 8.78 14.92
CA LEU A 200 10.87 7.32 14.85
C LEU A 200 11.77 6.70 15.92
N GLN A 201 12.91 7.31 16.22
CA GLN A 201 13.77 6.88 17.32
C GLN A 201 13.06 6.95 18.67
N TYR A 202 12.27 8.00 18.90
CA TYR A 202 11.58 8.21 20.17
C TYR A 202 10.32 7.35 20.31
N ARG A 203 9.51 7.23 19.25
CA ARG A 203 8.17 6.64 19.31
C ARG A 203 8.06 5.22 18.77
N VAL A 204 8.93 4.83 17.84
CA VAL A 204 8.85 3.53 17.13
C VAL A 204 9.89 2.56 17.67
N LYS A 205 11.16 2.98 17.70
CA LYS A 205 12.29 2.14 18.13
C LYS A 205 12.09 1.43 19.49
N PRO A 206 11.47 2.05 20.52
CA PRO A 206 11.28 1.40 21.82
C PRO A 206 10.19 0.32 21.85
N CYS A 207 9.37 0.19 20.80
CA CYS A 207 8.21 -0.70 20.77
C CYS A 207 8.56 -2.12 20.30
N GLY A 208 9.27 -2.86 21.14
CA GLY A 208 9.60 -4.27 20.91
C GLY A 208 10.53 -4.49 19.72
N GLU A 209 10.65 -5.75 19.29
CA GLU A 209 11.53 -6.13 18.18
C GLU A 209 11.08 -5.53 16.84
N ILE A 210 9.77 -5.53 16.58
CA ILE A 210 9.20 -4.90 15.39
C ILE A 210 9.51 -3.40 15.34
N GLY A 211 9.27 -2.65 16.42
CA GLY A 211 9.53 -1.21 16.45
C GLY A 211 11.01 -0.89 16.26
N ARG A 212 11.90 -1.70 16.87
CA ARG A 212 13.34 -1.58 16.66
C ARG A 212 13.73 -1.83 15.20
N TYR A 213 13.18 -2.89 14.60
CA TYR A 213 13.44 -3.25 13.21
C TYR A 213 13.02 -2.14 12.25
N LEU A 214 11.79 -1.63 12.39
CA LEU A 214 11.24 -0.56 11.54
C LEU A 214 12.14 0.69 11.56
N PHE A 215 12.66 1.06 12.73
CA PHE A 215 13.60 2.18 12.83
C PHE A 215 14.97 1.86 12.22
N ASP A 216 15.58 0.74 12.62
CA ASP A 216 16.96 0.42 12.22
C ASP A 216 17.06 0.22 10.69
N GLN A 217 16.07 -0.42 10.05
CA GLN A 217 16.05 -0.62 8.59
C GLN A 217 15.85 0.68 7.80
N MET A 218 15.07 1.64 8.32
CA MET A 218 14.93 2.95 7.69
C MET A 218 16.25 3.74 7.77
N VAL A 219 16.94 3.70 8.91
CA VAL A 219 18.26 4.34 9.05
C VAL A 219 19.30 3.68 8.13
N GLU A 220 19.27 2.35 8.02
CA GLU A 220 20.14 1.60 7.11
C GLU A 220 19.91 2.03 5.65
N PHE A 221 18.65 2.06 5.20
CA PHE A 221 18.32 2.47 3.84
C PHE A 221 18.67 3.95 3.59
N ASN A 222 18.45 4.82 4.57
CA ASN A 222 18.87 6.22 4.51
C ASN A 222 20.38 6.37 4.29
N ASN A 223 21.19 5.56 4.96
CA ASN A 223 22.64 5.56 4.78
C ASN A 223 23.07 4.91 3.46
N LYS A 224 22.35 3.87 2.99
CA LYS A 224 22.59 3.21 1.70
C LYS A 224 22.50 4.20 0.53
N LEU A 225 21.61 5.19 0.63
CA LEU A 225 21.38 6.21 -0.39
C LEU A 225 22.04 7.56 -0.12
N ALA A 226 23.04 7.62 0.76
CA ALA A 226 23.70 8.88 1.15
C ALA A 226 24.29 9.69 -0.04
N ASP A 227 24.69 9.01 -1.12
CA ASP A 227 25.25 9.65 -2.32
C ASP A 227 24.18 10.13 -3.32
N PHE A 228 22.91 9.77 -3.13
CA PHE A 228 21.79 10.24 -3.97
C PHE A 228 21.22 11.55 -3.38
N ALA A 229 21.81 12.68 -3.77
CA ALA A 229 21.48 13.99 -3.18
C ALA A 229 19.99 14.40 -3.15
N PRO A 230 19.14 14.06 -4.14
CA PRO A 230 17.73 14.46 -4.11
C PRO A 230 16.87 13.74 -3.06
N TRP A 231 17.22 12.51 -2.69
CA TRP A 231 16.42 11.67 -1.80
C TRP A 231 17.26 10.50 -1.29
N PRO A 232 17.12 10.06 -0.03
CA PRO A 232 16.27 10.58 1.02
C PRO A 232 16.77 11.91 1.58
N HIS A 233 15.90 12.67 2.25
CA HIS A 233 16.18 14.04 2.70
C HIS A 233 17.00 14.10 4.01
N GLY A 234 17.95 13.17 4.18
CA GLY A 234 18.86 13.08 5.33
C GLY A 234 18.21 12.58 6.62
N GLU A 235 17.33 13.38 7.22
CA GLU A 235 16.67 13.05 8.50
C GLU A 235 15.14 13.06 8.43
N THR A 236 14.57 13.38 7.26
CA THR A 236 13.13 13.42 7.02
C THR A 236 12.72 12.41 5.96
N TRP A 237 11.65 11.67 6.25
CA TRP A 237 11.10 10.61 5.42
C TRP A 237 9.60 10.80 5.20
N GLY A 238 9.08 10.25 4.11
CA GLY A 238 7.64 10.10 3.90
C GLY A 238 7.24 8.65 4.16
N LEU A 239 6.18 8.43 4.93
CA LEU A 239 5.55 7.12 5.12
C LEU A 239 4.23 7.07 4.34
N GLY A 240 4.33 7.19 3.01
CA GLY A 240 3.16 7.44 2.15
C GLY A 240 2.12 6.33 2.19
N ASP A 241 2.60 5.09 2.30
CA ASP A 241 1.76 3.89 2.32
C ASP A 241 0.79 3.82 3.49
N GLN A 242 1.09 4.54 4.58
CA GLN A 242 0.20 4.66 5.73
C GLN A 242 -1.18 5.22 5.37
N ALA A 243 -1.29 5.98 4.27
CA ALA A 243 -2.55 6.49 3.76
C ALA A 243 -3.57 5.37 3.47
N THR A 244 -3.09 4.19 3.05
CA THR A 244 -3.96 3.02 2.79
C THR A 244 -4.73 2.56 4.02
N VAL A 245 -4.21 2.79 5.22
CA VAL A 245 -4.90 2.51 6.48
C VAL A 245 -5.91 3.61 6.76
N THR A 246 -5.46 4.85 6.85
CA THR A 246 -6.29 5.90 7.44
C THR A 246 -7.42 6.39 6.55
N LEU A 247 -7.32 6.22 5.23
CA LEU A 247 -8.46 6.47 4.35
C LEU A 247 -9.68 5.58 4.68
N LEU A 248 -9.46 4.40 5.24
CA LEU A 248 -10.52 3.50 5.70
C LEU A 248 -10.96 3.78 7.15
N LEU A 249 -10.23 4.62 7.88
CA LEU A 249 -10.57 5.07 9.23
C LEU A 249 -11.22 6.45 9.23
N ASP A 250 -11.01 7.24 8.18
CA ASP A 250 -11.53 8.59 8.04
C ASP A 250 -13.06 8.66 8.08
N GLU A 251 -13.56 9.76 8.65
CA GLU A 251 -14.97 10.11 8.60
C GLU A 251 -15.36 10.43 7.14
N LEU A 252 -16.48 9.85 6.68
CA LEU A 252 -16.90 9.93 5.29
C LEU A 252 -17.21 11.37 4.85
N GLU A 253 -17.58 12.22 5.81
CA GLU A 253 -17.92 13.63 5.65
C GLU A 253 -16.71 14.53 5.38
N LYS A 254 -15.48 14.09 5.69
CA LYS A 254 -14.26 14.90 5.45
C LYS A 254 -14.07 15.22 3.96
N MET A 255 -14.49 14.31 3.06
CA MET A 255 -14.50 14.53 1.61
C MET A 255 -13.18 15.12 1.06
N ASN A 256 -12.03 14.58 1.47
CA ASN A 256 -10.69 15.05 1.08
C ASN A 256 -10.27 14.65 -0.36
N TYR A 257 -11.25 14.48 -1.24
CA TYR A 257 -11.09 14.00 -2.60
C TYR A 257 -12.09 14.67 -3.54
N ASP A 258 -11.73 14.71 -4.82
CA ASP A 258 -12.64 15.04 -5.91
C ASP A 258 -12.97 13.78 -6.72
N LEU A 259 -14.16 13.75 -7.33
CA LEU A 259 -14.44 12.85 -8.44
C LEU A 259 -13.86 13.45 -9.72
N LYS A 260 -13.00 12.69 -10.39
CA LYS A 260 -12.38 13.09 -11.67
C LYS A 260 -12.54 11.96 -12.70
N PRO A 261 -12.81 12.26 -13.98
CA PRO A 261 -12.74 11.26 -15.03
C PRO A 261 -11.33 10.64 -15.07
N ALA A 262 -11.24 9.32 -15.10
CA ALA A 262 -9.95 8.63 -15.10
C ALA A 262 -9.15 8.99 -16.37
N PRO A 263 -7.93 9.52 -16.25
CA PRO A 263 -7.10 9.79 -17.42
C PRO A 263 -6.55 8.49 -18.02
N ALA A 264 -6.05 8.57 -19.24
CA ALA A 264 -5.05 7.63 -19.72
C ALA A 264 -3.67 8.14 -19.31
N ILE A 265 -2.68 7.27 -19.27
CA ILE A 265 -1.33 7.58 -18.82
C ILE A 265 -0.39 7.35 -19.99
N ALA A 266 0.33 8.39 -20.38
CA ALA A 266 1.35 8.34 -21.44
C ALA A 266 2.61 7.60 -20.99
N ASP A 267 3.49 7.26 -21.94
CA ASP A 267 4.77 6.60 -21.65
C ASP A 267 5.69 7.44 -20.73
N ASP A 268 5.56 8.78 -20.77
CA ASP A 268 6.27 9.70 -19.88
C ASP A 268 5.54 9.92 -18.53
N MET A 269 4.53 9.11 -18.25
CA MET A 269 3.67 9.13 -17.06
C MET A 269 2.80 10.38 -16.91
N THR A 270 2.73 11.25 -17.92
CA THR A 270 1.77 12.36 -17.90
C THR A 270 0.34 11.87 -18.12
N TYR A 271 -0.61 12.61 -17.56
CA TYR A 271 -2.04 12.28 -17.69
C TYR A 271 -2.62 12.87 -18.97
N ILE A 272 -3.27 12.01 -19.75
CA ILE A 272 -4.06 12.35 -20.93
C ILE A 272 -5.54 12.37 -20.51
N HIS A 273 -6.10 13.57 -20.42
CA HIS A 273 -7.49 13.79 -19.99
C HIS A 273 -8.50 13.51 -21.12
N GLU A 274 -9.79 13.63 -20.81
CA GLU A 274 -10.89 13.54 -21.78
C GLU A 274 -11.04 12.17 -22.47
N GLN A 275 -10.68 11.09 -21.76
CA GLN A 275 -10.77 9.72 -22.28
C GLN A 275 -12.19 9.14 -22.29
N ASN A 276 -13.20 9.91 -21.84
CA ASN A 276 -14.56 9.41 -21.59
C ASN A 276 -14.63 8.18 -20.67
N ASN A 277 -13.62 8.01 -19.79
CA ASN A 277 -13.63 6.99 -18.75
C ASN A 277 -14.56 7.40 -17.60
N ARG A 278 -14.89 6.41 -16.75
CA ARG A 278 -15.62 6.65 -15.50
C ARG A 278 -14.86 7.57 -14.56
N ASP A 279 -15.56 8.10 -13.57
CA ASP A 279 -14.93 8.84 -12.48
C ASP A 279 -14.19 7.92 -11.50
N ILE A 280 -13.07 8.44 -10.99
CA ILE A 280 -12.25 7.91 -9.90
C ILE A 280 -12.22 8.94 -8.77
N ARG A 281 -11.93 8.51 -7.54
CA ARG A 281 -11.62 9.45 -6.45
C ARG A 281 -10.15 9.83 -6.54
N VAL A 282 -9.85 11.11 -6.65
CA VAL A 282 -8.50 11.65 -6.58
C VAL A 282 -8.39 12.46 -5.30
N TYR A 283 -7.60 11.96 -4.35
CA TYR A 283 -7.36 12.66 -3.09
C TYR A 283 -6.48 13.88 -3.32
N HIS A 284 -6.67 14.92 -2.51
CA HIS A 284 -5.86 16.14 -2.52
C HIS A 284 -5.25 16.48 -1.15
N THR A 285 -5.66 15.80 -0.08
CA THR A 285 -5.07 15.97 1.26
C THR A 285 -5.31 14.72 2.12
N LEU A 286 -4.47 14.54 3.14
CA LEU A 286 -4.63 13.50 4.17
C LEU A 286 -4.51 14.11 5.58
N ASP A 287 -5.09 13.45 6.58
CA ASP A 287 -4.90 13.82 7.98
C ASP A 287 -3.63 13.15 8.54
N ALA A 288 -2.46 13.67 8.14
CA ALA A 288 -1.17 13.08 8.50
C ALA A 288 -0.96 12.93 10.03
N ARG A 289 -1.50 13.87 10.82
CA ARG A 289 -1.47 13.78 12.28
C ARG A 289 -2.27 12.58 12.76
N MET A 290 -3.53 12.42 12.33
CA MET A 290 -4.33 11.26 12.71
C MET A 290 -3.65 9.96 12.29
N THR A 291 -3.10 9.92 11.07
CA THR A 291 -2.37 8.76 10.53
C THR A 291 -1.22 8.31 11.42
N MET A 292 -0.33 9.23 11.77
CA MET A 292 0.85 8.87 12.55
C MET A 292 0.54 8.66 14.03
N GLU A 293 -0.34 9.48 14.63
CA GLU A 293 -0.75 9.28 16.02
C GLU A 293 -1.45 7.93 16.24
N ASP A 294 -2.30 7.53 15.30
CA ASP A 294 -2.96 6.22 15.34
C ASP A 294 -1.96 5.08 15.21
N PHE A 295 -1.01 5.17 14.27
CA PHE A 295 0.08 4.19 14.14
C PHE A 295 0.91 4.06 15.43
N TYR A 296 1.40 5.19 15.96
CA TYR A 296 2.24 5.20 17.16
C TYR A 296 1.51 4.67 18.38
N ALA A 297 0.24 5.04 18.56
CA ALA A 297 -0.58 4.54 19.66
C ALA A 297 -0.77 3.03 19.57
N LYS A 298 -1.13 2.51 18.39
CA LYS A 298 -1.30 1.07 18.16
C LYS A 298 0.00 0.30 18.39
N LEU A 299 1.12 0.81 17.89
CA LEU A 299 2.43 0.19 18.08
C LEU A 299 2.80 0.14 19.57
N ALA A 300 2.63 1.25 20.30
CA ALA A 300 2.91 1.32 21.73
C ALA A 300 1.98 0.42 22.57
N ILE A 301 0.69 0.36 22.26
CA ILE A 301 -0.27 -0.52 22.95
C ILE A 301 0.12 -1.99 22.80
N ASN A 302 0.51 -2.40 21.59
CA ASN A 302 0.74 -3.81 21.28
C ASN A 302 2.16 -4.27 21.63
N PHE A 303 3.16 -3.41 21.44
CA PHE A 303 4.58 -3.77 21.53
C PHE A 303 5.41 -2.88 22.47
N GLY A 304 4.83 -1.78 22.98
CA GLY A 304 5.49 -0.93 23.96
C GLY A 304 5.75 -1.68 25.27
N SER A 305 6.89 -1.37 25.90
CA SER A 305 7.15 -1.81 27.27
C SER A 305 6.14 -1.11 28.17
N ARG A 306 5.23 -1.86 28.81
CA ARG A 306 4.40 -1.32 29.90
C ARG A 306 5.34 -0.92 31.04
N THR A 307 5.84 0.30 31.01
CA THR A 307 6.26 0.94 32.25
C THR A 307 4.95 1.27 32.95
N VAL A 308 4.62 0.42 33.92
CA VAL A 308 3.47 0.53 34.82
C VAL A 308 3.48 1.89 35.51
#